data_AF-A0ABD6ETC7-F1
#
_entry.id   AF-A0ABD6ETC7-F1
#
_cell.length_a   1.000
_cell.length_b   1.000
_cell.length_c   1.000
_cell.angle_alpha   90.00
_cell.angle_beta   90.00
_cell.angle_gamma   90.00
#
_symmetry.space_group_name_H-M   'P 1'
#
loop_
_entity.id
_entity.type
_entity.pdbx_description
1 polymer ?
#
loop_
_entity_poly.entity_id
_entity_poly.type
_entity_poly.pdbx_seq_one_letter_code
_entity_poly.pdbx_strand_id
1 'polypeptide(L)'
;LLLRLRQNRLEGQKSIIEEAAALAFKLGEDLEDPPSFDRVLDDAELAKLKAVTEKLESRYQSRLNEALQMQADMSRWYAQMNIQPVDELGISILNVDLSEEDFIADQTFMDEMNEAHQNVLFYP
;
A
#
# COMPACT_ATOMS: atom_id res chain seq x y z
N LEU A 1 30.46 -7.96 -24.05
CA LEU A 1 29.27 -8.75 -23.66
C LEU A 1 29.12 -8.85 -22.14
N LEU A 2 30.13 -9.36 -21.42
CA LEU A 2 30.08 -9.57 -19.95
C LEU A 2 29.87 -8.28 -19.13
N LEU A 3 30.51 -7.17 -19.49
CA LEU A 3 30.31 -5.87 -18.83
C LEU A 3 28.86 -5.38 -18.96
N ARG A 4 28.25 -5.57 -20.13
CA ARG A 4 26.86 -5.17 -20.40
C ARG A 4 25.87 -6.05 -19.61
N LEU A 5 26.11 -7.35 -19.53
CA LEU A 5 25.30 -8.26 -18.71
C LEU A 5 25.37 -7.91 -17.22
N ARG A 6 26.58 -7.59 -16.73
CA ARG A 6 26.77 -7.12 -15.36
C ARG A 6 26.00 -5.83 -15.09
N GLN A 7 26.08 -4.86 -15.99
CA GLN A 7 25.40 -3.58 -15.85
C GLN A 7 23.87 -3.73 -15.87
N ASN A 8 23.33 -4.52 -16.81
CA ASN A 8 21.90 -4.83 -16.83
C ASN A 8 21.41 -5.48 -15.53
N ARG A 9 22.23 -6.36 -14.92
CA ARG A 9 21.89 -7.01 -13.65
C ARG A 9 21.90 -6.02 -12.49
N LEU A 10 22.86 -5.07 -12.47
CA LEU A 10 22.90 -3.98 -11.48
C LEU A 10 21.71 -3.03 -11.60
N GLU A 11 21.29 -2.71 -12.81
CA GLU A 11 20.09 -1.87 -13.04
C GLU A 11 18.81 -2.59 -12.60
N GLY A 12 18.67 -3.88 -12.96
CA GLY A 12 17.52 -4.68 -12.55
C GLY A 12 17.38 -4.83 -11.04
N GLN A 13 18.48 -5.13 -10.33
CA GLN A 13 18.42 -5.22 -8.86
C GLN A 13 18.12 -3.85 -8.23
N LYS A 14 18.68 -2.76 -8.77
CA LYS A 14 18.46 -1.41 -8.25
C LYS A 14 16.99 -1.05 -8.32
N SER A 15 16.34 -1.35 -9.45
CA SER A 15 14.89 -1.16 -9.61
C SER A 15 14.08 -1.90 -8.54
N ILE A 16 14.42 -3.16 -8.25
CA ILE A 16 13.68 -3.95 -7.24
C ILE A 16 13.91 -3.38 -5.84
N ILE A 17 15.13 -2.92 -5.52
CA ILE A 17 15.41 -2.30 -4.21
C ILE A 17 14.63 -0.98 -4.08
N GLU A 18 14.60 -0.15 -5.12
CA GLU A 18 13.85 1.11 -5.13
C GLU A 18 12.34 0.86 -4.97
N GLU A 19 11.79 -0.15 -5.64
CA GLU A 19 10.39 -0.57 -5.49
C GLU A 19 10.09 -1.07 -4.07
N ALA A 20 10.94 -1.94 -3.53
CA ALA A 20 10.77 -2.46 -2.18
C ALA A 20 10.87 -1.34 -1.13
N ALA A 21 11.80 -0.40 -1.29
CA ALA A 21 11.96 0.75 -0.42
C ALA A 21 10.76 1.70 -0.51
N ALA A 22 10.23 1.94 -1.71
CA ALA A 22 9.02 2.74 -1.90
C ALA A 22 7.81 2.09 -1.23
N LEU A 23 7.62 0.77 -1.39
CA LEU A 23 6.52 0.05 -0.75
C LEU A 23 6.65 0.00 0.76
N ALA A 24 7.86 -0.22 1.28
CA ALA A 24 8.13 -0.19 2.71
C ALA A 24 7.86 1.20 3.29
N PHE A 25 8.38 2.25 2.66
CA PHE A 25 8.12 3.63 3.03
C PHE A 25 6.62 3.94 3.04
N LYS A 26 5.90 3.53 1.99
CA LYS A 26 4.44 3.66 1.93
C LYS A 26 3.82 2.98 3.15
N LEU A 27 4.10 1.69 3.37
CA LEU A 27 3.50 0.94 4.48
C LEU A 27 3.90 1.40 5.89
N GLY A 28 4.80 2.39 6.02
CA GLY A 28 5.38 2.81 7.29
C GLY A 28 6.30 1.75 7.89
N GLU A 29 6.84 0.88 7.04
CA GLU A 29 7.74 -0.22 7.40
C GLU A 29 9.18 0.13 7.05
N ASP A 30 10.11 -0.28 7.92
CA ASP A 30 11.53 -0.24 7.59
C ASP A 30 11.90 -1.48 6.78
N LEU A 31 12.64 -1.29 5.70
CA LEU A 31 13.23 -2.41 4.97
C LEU A 31 14.40 -2.96 5.79
N GLU A 32 14.21 -4.10 6.46
CA GLU A 32 15.27 -4.74 7.25
C GLU A 32 16.44 -5.17 6.34
N ASP A 33 17.65 -4.69 6.65
CA ASP A 33 18.92 -5.01 5.96
C ASP A 33 18.87 -4.89 4.42
N PRO A 34 18.69 -3.68 3.86
CA PRO A 34 18.67 -3.49 2.43
C PRO A 34 20.01 -3.92 1.80
N PRO A 35 20.00 -4.72 0.72
CA PRO A 35 21.23 -5.11 0.05
C PRO A 35 21.98 -3.91 -0.54
N SER A 36 23.32 -3.93 -0.48
CA SER A 36 24.16 -2.87 -1.05
C SER A 36 24.03 -2.79 -2.58
N PHE A 37 23.97 -1.56 -3.10
CA PHE A 37 23.89 -1.26 -4.53
C PHE A 37 25.21 -1.46 -5.30
N ASP A 38 26.34 -1.58 -4.60
CA ASP A 38 27.67 -1.48 -5.21
C ASP A 38 28.18 -2.82 -5.78
N ARG A 39 27.43 -3.91 -5.54
CA ARG A 39 27.78 -5.24 -6.02
C ARG A 39 26.59 -5.94 -6.63
N VAL A 40 26.88 -6.87 -7.54
CA VAL A 40 25.86 -7.78 -8.07
C VAL A 40 25.47 -8.75 -6.95
N LEU A 41 24.18 -8.82 -6.66
CA LEU A 41 23.63 -9.80 -5.73
C LEU A 41 23.72 -11.20 -6.31
N ASP A 42 24.03 -12.16 -5.45
CA ASP A 42 23.90 -13.57 -5.82
C ASP A 42 22.43 -13.97 -5.99
N ASP A 43 22.19 -15.16 -6.53
CA ASP A 43 20.82 -15.59 -6.85
C ASP A 43 19.98 -15.78 -5.57
N ALA A 44 20.59 -16.09 -4.42
CA ALA A 44 19.90 -16.27 -3.16
C ALA A 44 19.51 -14.91 -2.54
N GLU A 45 20.39 -13.92 -2.61
CA GLU A 45 20.13 -12.54 -2.19
C GLU A 45 19.06 -11.89 -3.05
N LEU A 46 19.11 -12.10 -4.37
CA LEU A 46 18.09 -11.60 -5.29
C LEU A 46 16.73 -12.27 -5.03
N ALA A 47 16.71 -13.57 -4.74
CA ALA A 47 15.47 -14.28 -4.39
C ALA A 47 14.87 -13.75 -3.08
N LYS A 48 15.69 -13.48 -2.06
CA LYS A 48 15.24 -12.86 -0.80
C LYS A 48 14.65 -11.47 -1.05
N LEU A 49 15.34 -10.62 -1.81
CA LEU A 49 14.87 -9.28 -2.13
C LEU A 49 13.50 -9.34 -2.81
N LYS A 50 13.33 -10.20 -3.83
CA LYS A 50 12.05 -10.40 -4.51
C LYS A 50 10.94 -10.87 -3.56
N ALA A 51 11.24 -11.83 -2.68
CA ALA A 51 10.27 -12.31 -1.71
C ALA A 51 9.83 -11.21 -0.72
N VAL A 52 10.74 -10.31 -0.33
CA VAL A 52 10.41 -9.14 0.48
C VAL A 52 9.51 -8.18 -0.30
N THR A 53 9.85 -7.85 -1.55
CA THR A 53 9.02 -7.00 -2.42
C THR A 53 7.61 -7.57 -2.59
N GLU A 54 7.49 -8.86 -2.95
CA GLU A 54 6.20 -9.54 -3.13
C GLU A 54 5.35 -9.52 -1.85
N LYS A 55 5.99 -9.66 -0.67
CA LYS A 55 5.30 -9.59 0.62
C LYS A 55 4.77 -8.18 0.88
N LEU A 56 5.56 -7.15 0.61
CA LEU A 56 5.15 -5.75 0.77
C LEU A 56 4.01 -5.40 -0.21
N GLU A 57 4.12 -5.81 -1.47
CA GLU A 57 3.06 -5.64 -2.47
C GLU A 57 1.75 -6.31 -2.01
N SER A 58 1.82 -7.57 -1.58
CA SER A 58 0.64 -8.31 -1.13
C SER A 58 -0.04 -7.60 0.05
N ARG A 59 0.75 -7.03 0.98
CA ARG A 59 0.22 -6.29 2.12
C ARG A 59 -0.42 -4.97 1.70
N TYR A 60 0.23 -4.21 0.82
CA TYR A 60 -0.31 -2.98 0.25
C TYR A 60 -1.65 -3.26 -0.46
N GLN A 61 -1.69 -4.27 -1.32
CA GLN A 61 -2.92 -4.67 -2.02
C GLN A 61 -4.01 -5.14 -1.06
N SER A 62 -3.67 -5.84 0.03
CA SER A 62 -4.64 -6.21 1.05
C SER A 62 -5.27 -4.99 1.71
N ARG A 63 -4.47 -3.99 2.10
CA ARG A 63 -4.98 -2.73 2.69
C ARG A 63 -5.82 -1.93 1.70
N LEU A 64 -5.40 -1.85 0.44
CA LEU A 64 -6.16 -1.20 -0.62
C LEU A 64 -7.55 -1.82 -0.79
N ASN A 65 -7.60 -3.15 -0.88
CA ASN A 65 -8.86 -3.86 -1.05
C ASN A 65 -9.79 -3.69 0.16
N GLU A 66 -9.23 -3.70 1.38
CA GLU A 66 -9.99 -3.44 2.60
C GLU A 66 -10.59 -2.03 2.60
N ALA A 67 -9.77 -1.02 2.30
CA ALA A 67 -10.20 0.37 2.18
C ALA A 67 -11.32 0.56 1.14
N LEU A 68 -11.14 0.00 -0.06
CA LEU A 68 -12.14 0.06 -1.14
C LEU A 68 -13.46 -0.61 -0.73
N GLN A 69 -13.37 -1.72 -0.01
CA GLN A 69 -14.54 -2.42 0.51
C GLN A 69 -15.28 -1.55 1.55
N MET A 70 -14.56 -0.93 2.49
CA MET A 70 -15.17 -0.03 3.48
C MET A 70 -15.85 1.17 2.80
N GLN A 71 -15.18 1.83 1.85
CA GLN A 71 -15.75 2.96 1.11
C GLN A 71 -17.01 2.55 0.33
N ALA A 72 -16.99 1.37 -0.30
CA ALA A 72 -18.15 0.84 -1.02
C ALA A 72 -19.31 0.48 -0.09
N ASP A 73 -19.03 -0.04 1.11
CA ASP A 73 -20.04 -0.32 2.14
C ASP A 73 -20.69 0.96 2.65
N MET A 74 -19.88 1.97 2.99
CA MET A 74 -20.37 3.29 3.42
C MET A 74 -21.24 3.93 2.34
N SER A 75 -20.76 3.97 1.09
CA SER A 75 -21.51 4.51 -0.05
C SER A 75 -22.87 3.85 -0.20
N ARG A 76 -22.91 2.51 -0.11
CA ARG A 76 -24.15 1.74 -0.20
C ARG A 76 -25.10 2.05 0.95
N TRP A 77 -24.60 2.16 2.18
CA TRP A 77 -25.43 2.45 3.33
C TRP A 77 -26.07 3.84 3.27
N TYR A 78 -25.28 4.90 2.96
CA TYR A 78 -25.82 6.25 2.83
C TYR A 78 -26.90 6.34 1.73
N ALA A 79 -26.67 5.65 0.61
CA ALA A 79 -27.67 5.55 -0.46
C ALA A 79 -28.96 4.83 -0.01
N GLN A 80 -28.84 3.73 0.74
CA GLN A 80 -30.01 2.98 1.27
C GLN A 80 -30.83 3.80 2.26
N MET A 81 -30.16 4.56 3.13
CA MET A 81 -30.80 5.42 4.13
C MET A 81 -31.31 6.75 3.53
N ASN A 82 -30.99 7.03 2.26
CA ASN A 82 -31.31 8.28 1.57
C ASN A 82 -30.82 9.52 2.35
N ILE A 83 -29.60 9.41 2.91
CA ILE A 83 -28.90 10.48 3.62
C ILE A 83 -27.48 10.63 3.05
N GLN A 84 -26.76 11.65 3.52
CA GLN A 84 -25.36 11.90 3.19
C GLN A 84 -24.56 11.98 4.49
N PRO A 85 -23.24 11.69 4.47
CA PRO A 85 -22.39 12.01 5.61
C PRO A 85 -22.46 13.51 5.91
N VAL A 86 -22.54 13.84 7.19
CA VAL A 86 -22.57 15.24 7.67
C VAL A 86 -21.28 15.60 8.41
N ASP A 87 -20.56 14.58 8.87
CA ASP A 87 -19.24 14.71 9.45
C ASP A 87 -18.16 14.81 8.36
N GLU A 88 -17.13 15.61 8.66
CA GLU A 88 -16.02 15.88 7.74
C GLU A 88 -15.26 14.61 7.35
N LEU A 89 -15.18 13.65 8.28
CA LEU A 89 -14.48 12.39 8.06
C LEU A 89 -15.19 11.52 7.02
N GLY A 90 -16.49 11.27 7.17
CA GLY A 90 -17.29 10.53 6.21
C GLY A 90 -17.33 11.18 4.83
N ILE A 91 -17.37 12.52 4.75
CA ILE A 91 -17.27 13.25 3.48
C ILE A 91 -15.90 13.02 2.83
N SER A 92 -14.82 13.11 3.60
CA SER A 92 -13.45 12.95 3.09
C SER A 92 -13.23 11.54 2.55
N ILE A 93 -13.62 10.51 3.32
CA ILE A 93 -13.46 9.10 2.94
C ILE A 93 -14.24 8.75 1.67
N LEU A 94 -15.43 9.30 1.45
CA LEU A 94 -16.22 8.99 0.26
C LEU A 94 -15.72 9.67 -1.02
N ASN A 95 -14.94 10.75 -0.89
CA ASN A 95 -14.45 11.53 -2.04
C ASN A 95 -12.99 11.24 -2.40
N VAL A 96 -12.25 10.53 -1.54
CA VAL A 96 -10.85 10.20 -1.76
C VAL A 96 -10.69 9.12 -2.83
N ASP A 97 -9.72 9.29 -3.72
CA ASP A 97 -9.34 8.23 -4.66
C ASP A 97 -8.26 7.35 -4.03
N LEU A 98 -8.72 6.27 -3.39
CA LEU A 98 -7.87 5.29 -2.71
C LEU A 98 -6.85 4.62 -3.65
N SER A 99 -7.04 4.70 -4.98
CA SER A 99 -6.12 4.10 -5.96
C SER A 99 -4.99 5.04 -6.39
N GLU A 100 -5.19 6.35 -6.25
CA GLU A 100 -4.22 7.37 -6.64
C GLU A 100 -3.42 7.93 -5.46
N GLU A 101 -3.97 7.87 -4.25
CA GLU A 101 -3.36 8.50 -3.07
C GLU A 101 -2.74 7.47 -2.12
N ASP A 102 -1.52 7.77 -1.63
CA ASP A 102 -0.76 6.92 -0.71
C ASP A 102 -1.39 6.84 0.71
N PHE A 103 -2.51 7.53 0.97
CA PHE A 103 -3.71 6.95 1.60
C PHE A 103 -3.51 5.79 2.58
N ILE A 104 -3.78 4.61 2.04
CA ILE A 104 -3.89 3.32 2.73
C ILE A 104 -2.61 2.87 3.44
N ALA A 105 -1.54 3.61 3.24
CA ALA A 105 -0.24 3.36 3.76
C ALA A 105 -0.05 4.07 5.13
N ASP A 106 -0.76 5.17 5.36
CA ASP A 106 -0.89 5.82 6.66
C ASP A 106 -1.85 5.02 7.57
N GLN A 107 -1.31 4.53 8.69
CA GLN A 107 -2.11 3.79 9.68
C GLN A 107 -3.19 4.68 10.29
N THR A 108 -2.93 5.97 10.48
CA THR A 108 -3.91 6.94 11.01
C THR A 108 -5.13 7.01 10.11
N PHE A 109 -4.89 7.12 8.80
CA PHE A 109 -5.96 7.14 7.80
C PHE A 109 -6.77 5.83 7.80
N MET A 110 -6.10 4.68 7.90
CA MET A 110 -6.79 3.39 7.98
C MET A 110 -7.63 3.25 9.26
N ASP A 111 -7.13 3.76 10.39
CA ASP A 111 -7.86 3.76 11.66
C ASP A 111 -9.10 4.67 11.59
N GLU A 112 -8.96 5.85 11.01
CA GLU A 112 -10.06 6.79 10.75
C GLU A 112 -11.10 6.22 9.78
N MET A 113 -10.67 5.54 8.71
CA MET A 113 -11.58 4.83 7.81
C MET A 113 -12.36 3.74 8.52
N ASN A 114 -11.68 2.94 9.33
CA ASN A 114 -12.34 1.91 10.11
C ASN A 114 -13.34 2.53 11.09
N GLU A 115 -12.98 3.60 11.81
CA GLU A 115 -13.90 4.31 12.71
C GLU A 115 -15.18 4.78 11.98
N ALA A 116 -15.02 5.43 10.82
CA ALA A 116 -16.16 5.89 10.02
C ALA A 116 -17.02 4.72 9.51
N HIS A 117 -16.40 3.62 9.09
CA HIS A 117 -17.09 2.40 8.66
C HIS A 117 -17.87 1.75 9.81
N GLN A 118 -17.27 1.66 11.01
CA GLN A 118 -17.96 1.15 12.20
C GLN A 118 -19.16 2.01 12.58
N ASN A 119 -19.05 3.34 12.49
CA ASN A 119 -20.17 4.25 12.76
C ASN A 119 -21.37 4.00 11.83
N VAL A 120 -21.10 3.65 10.57
CA VAL A 120 -22.13 3.26 9.60
C VAL A 120 -22.75 1.90 9.92
N LEU A 121 -21.94 0.91 10.30
CA LEU A 121 -22.43 -0.45 10.62
C LEU A 121 -23.26 -0.50 11.91
N PHE A 122 -22.93 0.32 12.90
CA PHE A 122 -23.54 0.32 14.23
C PHE A 122 -24.41 1.55 14.51
N TYR A 123 -24.80 2.28 13.46
CA TYR A 123 -25.72 3.38 13.60
C TYR A 123 -27.04 2.88 14.25
N PRO A 124 -27.42 3.40 15.44
CA PRO A 124 -28.62 2.96 16.15
C PRO A 124 -29.92 3.33 15.43
#